data_AF-A0A9D6LMK5-F1
#
_entry.id   AF-A0A9D6LMK5-F1
#
_cell.length_a   1.000
_cell.length_b   1.000
_cell.length_c   1.000
_cell.angle_alpha   90.00
_cell.angle_beta   90.00
_cell.angle_gamma   90.00
#
_symmetry.space_group_name_H-M   'P 1'
#
loop_
_entity.id
_entity.type
_entity.pdbx_description
1 polymer ?
#
loop_
_entity_poly.entity_id
_entity_poly.type
_entity_poly.pdbx_seq_one_letter_code
_entity_poly.pdbx_strand_id
1 'polypeptide(L)'
;WDLTNLSWYRWVVDYGKERQERFLASLGLDDISWGRVLGLLLLGVLLFVLVYAALLRRPKKSVDRTHALYLRLCRKLARAGVVRAAHEAPLAFAQRCARKYPDINVSIQRIIERYLRLRYGERIDAQELRAFKRAVKAFKI
;
A
#
# COMPACT_ATOMS: atom_id res chain seq x y z
N TRP A 1 14.12 63.43 11.94
CA TRP A 1 14.01 62.04 12.42
C TRP A 1 12.56 61.63 12.74
N ASP A 2 11.62 62.57 12.89
CA ASP A 2 10.20 62.24 13.13
C ASP A 2 9.37 61.90 11.87
N LEU A 3 9.69 62.48 10.70
CA LEU A 3 8.95 62.23 9.45
C LEU A 3 9.16 60.81 8.89
N THR A 4 10.34 60.23 9.11
CA THR A 4 10.67 58.84 8.74
C THR A 4 9.97 57.82 9.64
N ASN A 5 9.61 58.21 10.87
CA ASN A 5 8.91 57.34 11.81
C ASN A 5 7.41 57.25 11.46
N LEU A 6 6.81 58.37 11.03
CA LEU A 6 5.41 58.42 10.60
C LEU A 6 5.13 57.60 9.34
N SER A 7 6.07 57.51 8.40
CA SER A 7 5.93 56.68 7.19
C SER A 7 5.96 55.19 7.50
N TRP A 8 6.82 54.76 8.44
CA TRP A 8 6.90 53.36 8.86
C TRP A 8 5.67 52.94 9.66
N TYR A 9 5.21 53.80 10.57
CA TYR A 9 3.99 53.58 11.36
C TYR A 9 2.76 53.39 10.46
N ARG A 10 2.62 54.24 9.42
CA ARG A 10 1.52 54.14 8.46
C ARG A 10 1.63 52.89 7.58
N TRP A 11 2.84 52.47 7.22
CA TRP A 11 3.06 51.28 6.39
C TRP A 11 2.78 49.97 7.13
N VAL A 12 3.13 49.91 8.43
CA VAL A 12 2.94 48.73 9.29
C VAL A 12 1.50 48.62 9.80
N VAL A 13 0.84 49.73 10.13
CA VAL A 13 -0.55 49.72 10.62
C VAL A 13 -1.56 49.38 9.51
N ASP A 14 -1.24 49.69 8.25
CA ASP A 14 -2.13 49.44 7.11
C ASP A 14 -1.89 48.09 6.40
N TYR A 15 -1.13 47.18 7.02
CA TYR A 15 -0.76 45.89 6.41
C TYR A 15 -1.71 44.72 6.73
N GLY A 16 -2.78 44.95 7.49
CA GLY A 16 -3.54 43.84 8.07
C GLY A 16 -4.57 43.18 7.15
N LYS A 17 -5.36 43.94 6.39
CA LYS A 17 -6.61 43.43 5.81
C LYS A 17 -6.92 43.98 4.42
N GLU A 18 -6.81 45.28 4.22
CA GLU A 18 -7.19 45.92 2.94
C GLU A 18 -6.29 45.52 1.77
N ARG A 19 -4.99 45.30 2.01
CA ARG A 19 -4.06 44.80 0.98
C ARG A 19 -4.32 43.35 0.60
N GLN A 20 -4.72 42.51 1.56
CA GLN A 20 -5.11 41.13 1.30
C GLN A 20 -6.41 41.09 0.47
N GLU A 21 -7.38 41.95 0.80
CA GLU A 21 -8.62 42.09 0.04
C GLU A 21 -8.36 42.60 -1.39
N ARG A 22 -7.55 43.65 -1.58
CA ARG A 22 -7.21 44.15 -2.93
C ARG A 22 -6.42 43.15 -3.78
N PHE A 23 -5.55 42.35 -3.17
CA PHE A 23 -4.85 41.28 -3.90
C PHE A 23 -5.81 40.17 -4.33
N LEU A 24 -6.72 39.73 -3.45
CA LEU A 24 -7.75 38.74 -3.79
C LEU A 24 -8.75 39.29 -4.82
N ALA A 25 -9.11 40.57 -4.73
CA ALA A 25 -9.89 41.29 -5.74
C ALA A 25 -9.24 41.26 -7.12
N SER A 26 -7.92 41.47 -7.19
CA SER A 26 -7.17 41.42 -8.46
C SER A 26 -7.16 40.02 -9.11
N LEU A 27 -7.41 38.96 -8.32
CA LEU A 27 -7.58 37.58 -8.79
C LEU A 27 -9.05 37.24 -9.10
N GLY A 28 -9.97 38.21 -9.02
CA GLY A 28 -11.40 38.03 -9.29
C GLY A 28 -12.20 37.42 -8.13
N LEU A 29 -11.66 37.45 -6.91
CA LEU A 29 -12.25 36.85 -5.71
C LEU A 29 -12.90 37.89 -4.78
N ASP A 30 -13.34 39.02 -5.33
CA ASP A 30 -13.85 40.20 -4.62
C ASP A 30 -15.07 39.91 -3.73
N ASP A 31 -15.87 38.90 -4.07
CA ASP A 31 -17.16 38.59 -3.42
C ASP A 31 -17.16 37.22 -2.70
N ILE A 32 -15.97 36.71 -2.40
CA ILE A 32 -15.80 35.45 -1.69
C ILE A 32 -15.60 35.75 -0.21
N SER A 33 -16.69 35.59 0.56
CA SER A 33 -16.60 35.64 2.02
C SER A 33 -15.51 34.68 2.50
N TRP A 34 -14.72 35.08 3.50
CA TRP A 34 -13.66 34.25 4.07
C TRP A 34 -14.15 32.85 4.49
N GLY A 35 -15.43 32.72 4.85
CA GLY A 35 -16.09 31.43 5.09
C GLY A 35 -16.18 30.54 3.85
N ARG A 36 -16.37 31.11 2.65
CA ARG A 36 -16.37 30.37 1.37
C ARG A 36 -14.95 29.93 0.99
N VAL A 37 -13.92 30.74 1.22
CA VAL A 37 -12.50 30.33 1.06
C VAL A 37 -12.18 29.17 1.99
N LEU A 38 -12.55 29.28 3.27
CA LEU A 38 -12.33 28.23 4.26
C LEU A 38 -13.07 26.95 3.89
N GLY A 39 -14.32 27.07 3.42
CA GLY A 39 -15.11 25.94 2.93
C GLY A 39 -14.47 25.22 1.75
N LEU A 40 -13.93 25.95 0.77
CA LEU A 40 -13.22 25.38 -0.37
C LEU A 40 -11.92 24.68 0.02
N LEU A 41 -11.16 25.25 0.96
CA LEU A 41 -9.95 24.62 1.51
C LEU A 41 -10.28 23.31 2.25
N LEU A 42 -11.30 23.33 3.11
CA LEU A 42 -11.74 22.13 3.84
C LEU A 42 -12.25 21.05 2.88
N LEU A 43 -12.99 21.43 1.84
CA LEU A 43 -13.43 20.51 0.79
C LEU A 43 -12.23 19.91 0.05
N GLY A 44 -11.25 20.72 -0.33
CA GLY A 44 -10.03 20.28 -1.00
C GLY A 44 -9.23 19.29 -0.16
N VAL A 45 -9.04 19.57 1.13
CA VAL A 45 -8.38 18.67 2.08
C VAL A 45 -9.16 17.36 2.22
N LEU A 46 -10.48 17.43 2.37
CA LEU A 46 -11.34 16.25 2.48
C LEU A 46 -11.21 15.35 1.24
N LEU A 47 -11.31 15.92 0.05
CA LEU A 47 -11.15 15.18 -1.22
C LEU A 47 -9.76 14.57 -1.34
N PHE A 48 -8.70 15.32 -0.99
CA PHE A 48 -7.33 14.82 -0.99
C PHE A 48 -7.17 13.61 -0.06
N VAL A 49 -7.68 13.69 1.18
CA VAL A 49 -7.64 12.59 2.14
C VAL A 49 -8.40 11.38 1.63
N LEU A 50 -9.58 11.57 1.03
CA LEU A 50 -10.37 10.47 0.46
C LEU A 50 -9.67 9.78 -0.71
N VAL A 51 -9.10 10.55 -1.63
CA VAL A 51 -8.32 10.01 -2.76
C VAL A 51 -7.07 9.28 -2.25
N TYR A 52 -6.34 9.88 -1.30
CA TYR A 52 -5.17 9.26 -0.69
C TYR A 52 -5.52 7.95 0.04
N ALA A 53 -6.60 7.94 0.81
CA ALA A 53 -7.10 6.74 1.48
C ALA A 53 -7.55 5.67 0.49
N ALA A 54 -8.20 6.04 -0.62
CA ALA A 54 -8.57 5.12 -1.69
C ALA A 54 -7.34 4.51 -2.38
N LEU A 55 -6.30 5.31 -2.62
CA LEU A 55 -5.02 4.84 -3.19
C LEU A 55 -4.28 3.90 -2.22
N LEU A 56 -4.30 4.17 -0.92
CA LEU A 56 -3.74 3.28 0.10
C LEU A 56 -4.53 1.97 0.25
N ARG A 57 -5.83 1.97 -0.05
CA ARG A 57 -6.67 0.77 -0.06
C ARG A 57 -6.42 -0.16 -1.25
N ARG A 58 -5.45 0.12 -2.13
CA ARG A 58 -5.03 -0.83 -3.18
C ARG A 58 -4.78 -2.21 -2.55
N PRO A 59 -5.37 -3.29 -3.07
CA PRO A 59 -5.40 -4.59 -2.42
C PRO A 59 -4.03 -5.28 -2.42
N LYS A 60 -3.11 -4.85 -1.56
CA LYS A 60 -1.83 -5.53 -1.28
C LYS A 60 -2.02 -6.83 -0.47
N LYS A 61 -3.22 -7.06 0.08
CA LYS A 61 -3.47 -8.13 1.08
C LYS A 61 -3.43 -9.55 0.51
N SER A 62 -3.71 -9.78 -0.77
CA SER A 62 -3.77 -11.13 -1.32
C SER A 62 -2.39 -11.71 -1.64
N VAL A 63 -1.50 -10.91 -2.27
CA VAL A 63 -0.11 -11.30 -2.57
C VAL A 63 0.66 -11.66 -1.30
N ASP A 64 0.49 -10.86 -0.25
CA ASP A 64 1.13 -11.09 1.05
C ASP A 64 0.61 -12.37 1.74
N ARG A 65 -0.72 -12.61 1.70
CA ARG A 65 -1.32 -13.86 2.23
C ARG A 65 -0.82 -15.10 1.51
N THR A 66 -0.70 -15.06 0.18
CA THR A 66 -0.16 -16.17 -0.62
C THR A 66 1.28 -16.48 -0.22
N HIS A 67 2.11 -15.45 -0.05
CA HIS A 67 3.49 -15.64 0.36
C HIS A 67 3.61 -16.17 1.80
N ALA A 68 2.82 -15.68 2.74
CA ALA A 68 2.79 -16.16 4.11
C ALA A 68 2.42 -17.67 4.20
N LEU A 69 1.51 -18.13 3.35
CA LEU A 69 1.15 -19.55 3.24
C LEU A 69 2.31 -20.38 2.67
N TYR A 70 3.02 -19.87 1.66
CA TYR A 70 4.23 -20.52 1.15
C TYR A 70 5.33 -20.64 2.23
N LEU A 71 5.58 -19.58 3.01
CA LEU A 71 6.54 -19.65 4.13
C LEU A 71 6.11 -20.66 5.21
N ARG A 72 4.81 -20.90 5.37
CA ARG A 72 4.31 -21.95 6.28
C ARG A 72 4.65 -23.35 5.76
N LEU A 73 4.55 -23.60 4.45
CA LEU A 73 5.01 -24.84 3.84
C LEU A 73 6.52 -25.03 4.06
N CYS A 74 7.32 -24.01 3.76
CA CYS A 74 8.77 -24.07 3.99
C CYS A 74 9.11 -24.39 5.45
N ARG A 75 8.38 -23.85 6.43
CA ARG A 75 8.58 -24.18 7.84
C ARG A 75 8.23 -25.64 8.19
N LYS A 76 7.19 -26.22 7.57
CA LYS A 76 6.88 -27.65 7.74
C LYS A 76 8.04 -28.52 7.23
N LEU A 77 8.55 -28.18 6.04
CA LEU A 77 9.68 -28.89 5.44
C LEU A 77 10.99 -28.70 6.23
N ALA A 78 11.22 -27.51 6.80
CA ALA A 78 12.35 -27.25 7.67
C ALA A 78 12.31 -28.11 8.94
N ARG A 79 11.12 -28.36 9.50
CA ARG A 79 10.95 -29.29 10.63
C ARG A 79 11.28 -30.74 10.27
N ALA A 80 11.07 -31.12 9.00
CA ALA A 80 11.53 -32.39 8.43
C ALA A 80 13.00 -32.33 7.95
N GLY A 81 13.76 -31.30 8.32
CA GLY A 81 15.19 -31.21 8.01
C GLY A 81 15.51 -30.80 6.57
N VAL A 82 14.63 -30.06 5.88
CA VAL A 82 14.92 -29.44 4.58
C VAL A 82 14.63 -27.95 4.63
N VAL A 83 15.71 -27.15 4.72
CA VAL A 83 15.63 -25.69 4.80
C VAL A 83 15.82 -25.07 3.41
N ARG A 84 14.91 -24.17 3.04
CA ARG A 84 15.00 -23.42 1.77
C ARG A 84 16.10 -22.37 1.84
N ALA A 85 16.96 -22.30 0.82
CA ALA A 85 17.92 -21.20 0.71
C ALA A 85 17.24 -19.93 0.16
N ALA A 86 17.73 -18.74 0.53
CA ALA A 86 17.12 -17.48 0.11
C ALA A 86 17.08 -17.32 -1.41
N HIS A 87 18.17 -17.70 -2.08
CA HIS A 87 18.35 -17.66 -3.53
C HIS A 87 17.68 -18.82 -4.28
N GLU A 88 17.11 -19.79 -3.57
CA GLU A 88 16.53 -20.99 -4.18
C GLU A 88 15.12 -20.73 -4.69
N ALA A 89 14.90 -21.00 -5.97
CA ALA A 89 13.60 -20.91 -6.60
C ALA A 89 12.60 -21.92 -5.99
N PRO A 90 11.31 -21.58 -5.87
CA PRO A 90 10.30 -22.47 -5.29
C PRO A 90 10.22 -23.86 -5.94
N LEU A 91 10.37 -23.94 -7.27
CA LEU A 91 10.37 -25.22 -8.01
C LEU A 91 11.61 -26.05 -7.71
N ALA A 92 12.79 -25.43 -7.70
CA ALA A 92 14.04 -26.11 -7.37
C ALA A 92 14.00 -26.68 -5.93
N PHE A 93 13.46 -25.89 -4.99
CA PHE A 93 13.24 -26.34 -3.62
C PHE A 93 12.29 -27.54 -3.56
N ALA A 94 11.21 -27.51 -4.32
CA ALA A 94 10.24 -28.60 -4.38
C ALA A 94 10.86 -29.90 -4.90
N GLN A 95 11.63 -29.80 -5.98
CA GLN A 95 12.36 -30.93 -6.57
C GLN A 95 13.37 -31.51 -5.57
N ARG A 96 14.11 -30.66 -4.84
CA ARG A 96 15.04 -31.11 -3.81
C ARG A 96 14.34 -31.81 -2.65
N CYS A 97 13.21 -31.27 -2.19
CA CYS A 97 12.38 -31.94 -1.18
C CYS A 97 11.88 -33.30 -1.67
N ALA A 98 11.41 -33.39 -2.92
CA ALA A 98 10.93 -34.62 -3.52
C ALA A 98 12.02 -35.69 -3.69
N ARG A 99 13.28 -35.29 -3.93
CA ARG A 99 14.42 -36.23 -3.95
C ARG A 99 14.68 -36.86 -2.58
N LYS A 100 14.49 -36.10 -1.50
CA LYS A 100 14.69 -36.59 -0.13
C LYS A 100 13.47 -37.36 0.40
N TYR A 101 12.27 -36.97 -0.01
CA TYR A 101 11.00 -37.56 0.39
C TYR A 101 10.14 -37.82 -0.86
N PRO A 102 10.30 -38.97 -1.52
CA PRO A 102 9.58 -39.30 -2.76
C PRO A 102 8.06 -39.28 -2.60
N ASP A 103 7.56 -39.70 -1.44
CA ASP A 103 6.12 -39.82 -1.13
C ASP A 103 5.37 -38.49 -1.23
N ILE A 104 6.05 -37.38 -0.99
CA ILE A 104 5.44 -36.05 -1.04
C ILE A 104 5.55 -35.38 -2.41
N ASN A 105 6.24 -35.99 -3.39
CA ASN A 105 6.55 -35.35 -4.67
C ASN A 105 5.31 -34.77 -5.37
N VAL A 106 4.27 -35.58 -5.53
CA VAL A 106 3.03 -35.14 -6.20
C VAL A 106 2.35 -34.00 -5.42
N SER A 107 2.34 -34.08 -4.08
CA SER A 107 1.65 -33.08 -3.27
C SER A 107 2.41 -31.75 -3.21
N ILE A 108 3.74 -31.78 -3.08
CA ILE A 108 4.55 -30.56 -3.03
C ILE A 108 4.58 -29.83 -4.38
N GLN A 109 4.69 -30.55 -5.50
CA GLN A 109 4.65 -29.94 -6.85
C GLN A 109 3.31 -29.22 -7.09
N ARG A 110 2.18 -29.87 -6.80
CA ARG A 110 0.84 -29.27 -6.93
C ARG A 110 0.67 -28.01 -6.08
N ILE A 111 1.24 -27.98 -4.87
CA ILE A 111 1.19 -26.80 -3.99
C ILE A 111 2.02 -25.66 -4.58
N ILE A 112 3.21 -25.96 -5.12
CA ILE A 112 4.13 -24.96 -5.67
C ILE A 112 3.61 -24.38 -6.99
N GLU A 113 3.03 -25.19 -7.86
CA GLU A 113 2.36 -24.72 -9.08
C GLU A 113 1.23 -23.73 -8.76
N ARG A 114 0.38 -24.06 -7.78
CA ARG A 114 -0.68 -23.14 -7.31
C ARG A 114 -0.10 -21.84 -6.76
N TYR A 115 0.99 -21.93 -6.00
CA TYR A 115 1.68 -20.74 -5.49
C TYR A 115 2.20 -19.85 -6.63
N LEU A 116 2.82 -20.42 -7.66
CA LEU A 116 3.33 -19.68 -8.80
C LEU A 116 2.20 -18.99 -9.58
N ARG A 117 1.09 -19.69 -9.84
CA ARG A 117 -0.09 -19.11 -10.49
C ARG A 117 -0.69 -17.97 -9.67
N LEU A 118 -0.79 -18.12 -8.34
CA LEU A 118 -1.33 -17.08 -7.47
C LEU A 118 -0.39 -15.89 -7.28
N ARG A 119 0.92 -16.08 -7.41
CA ARG A 119 1.92 -15.02 -7.22
C ARG A 119 2.25 -14.25 -8.51
N TYR A 120 2.30 -14.95 -9.63
CA TYR A 120 2.73 -14.41 -10.92
C TYR A 120 1.60 -14.37 -11.97
N GLY A 121 0.40 -14.87 -11.64
CA GLY A 121 -0.76 -14.78 -12.52
C GLY A 121 -1.46 -13.41 -12.44
N GLU A 122 -2.14 -13.05 -13.51
CA GLU A 122 -2.78 -11.74 -13.69
C GLU A 122 -4.00 -11.51 -12.78
N ARG A 123 -4.68 -12.58 -12.35
CA ARG A 123 -5.85 -12.50 -11.45
C ARG A 123 -5.69 -13.42 -10.26
N ILE A 124 -5.85 -12.84 -9.06
CA ILE A 124 -5.92 -13.60 -7.82
C ILE A 124 -7.39 -13.91 -7.52
N ASP A 125 -7.78 -15.15 -7.76
CA ASP A 125 -9.08 -15.67 -7.36
C ASP A 125 -9.07 -16.09 -5.87
N ALA A 126 -10.04 -15.57 -5.12
CA ALA A 126 -10.24 -15.90 -3.71
C ALA A 126 -10.58 -17.39 -3.48
N GLN A 127 -11.17 -18.07 -4.47
CA GLN A 127 -11.40 -19.51 -4.40
C GLN A 127 -10.09 -20.29 -4.53
N GLU A 128 -9.23 -19.95 -5.49
CA GLU A 128 -7.89 -20.53 -5.61
C GLU A 128 -7.02 -20.29 -4.38
N LEU A 129 -7.06 -19.09 -3.79
CA LEU A 129 -6.34 -18.81 -2.54
C LEU A 129 -6.84 -19.69 -1.37
N ARG A 130 -8.17 -19.93 -1.29
CA ARG A 130 -8.75 -20.84 -0.28
C ARG A 130 -8.32 -22.29 -0.52
N ALA A 131 -8.30 -22.74 -1.77
CA ALA A 131 -7.82 -24.07 -2.14
C ALA A 131 -6.33 -24.26 -1.79
N PHE A 132 -5.49 -23.27 -2.12
CA PHE A 132 -4.07 -23.26 -1.75
C PHE A 132 -3.87 -23.31 -0.23
N LYS A 133 -4.61 -22.51 0.54
CA LYS A 133 -4.58 -22.55 2.01
C LYS A 133 -4.93 -23.93 2.56
N ARG A 134 -5.94 -24.60 2.01
CA ARG A 134 -6.34 -25.96 2.42
C ARG A 134 -5.24 -26.97 2.09
N ALA A 135 -4.66 -26.92 0.89
CA ALA A 135 -3.58 -27.80 0.47
C ALA A 135 -2.35 -27.67 1.39
N VAL A 136 -1.91 -26.44 1.69
CA VAL A 136 -0.81 -26.19 2.65
C VAL A 136 -1.14 -26.70 4.06
N LYS A 137 -2.39 -26.58 4.51
CA LYS A 137 -2.81 -27.08 5.83
C LYS A 137 -2.78 -28.61 5.87
N ALA A 138 -3.31 -29.28 4.84
CA ALA A 138 -3.39 -30.73 4.72
C ALA A 138 -2.05 -31.40 4.42
N PHE A 139 -1.08 -30.67 3.87
CA PHE A 139 0.27 -31.19 3.59
C PHE A 139 0.93 -31.73 4.86
N LYS A 140 1.30 -33.00 4.80
CA LYS A 140 2.05 -33.75 5.82
C LYS A 140 3.33 -34.28 5.18
N ILE A 141 4.39 -34.28 5.97
CA ILE A 141 5.71 -34.82 5.67
C ILE A 141 6.19 -35.55 6.92
#